data_AF-A0A183DCB8-F1
#
_entry.id   AF-A0A183DCB8-F1
#
_cell.length_a   1.000
_cell.length_b   1.000
_cell.length_c   1.000
_cell.angle_alpha   90.00
_cell.angle_beta   90.00
_cell.angle_gamma   90.00
#
_symmetry.space_group_name_H-M   'P 1'
#
loop_
_entity.id
_entity.type
_entity.pdbx_description
1 polymer ?
#
loop_
_entity_poly.entity_id
_entity_poly.type
_entity_poly.pdbx_seq_one_letter_code
_entity_poly.pdbx_strand_id
1 'polypeptide(L)'
;MKGLTDPAVDMMVREFMKTALPPMLTEDEKVLTALCDDGLSLFSNKRNIFTMDTPIKLLRRHGQRLIFESEERCFIVHRMANSRIYEERSEVTFDLDIKFEAGFANLLNAYPKWISVSDLKCADAEDNVVLANLLYRNGLLMAKFSDSGK
;
A
#
# COMPACT_ATOMS: atom_id res chain seq x y z
N MET A 1 5.39 -5.22 17.93
CA MET A 1 6.24 -4.34 18.77
C MET A 1 5.31 -3.25 19.27
N LYS A 2 4.76 -3.41 20.49
CA LYS A 2 3.70 -2.54 21.03
C LYS A 2 4.34 -1.25 21.57
N GLY A 3 4.83 -0.41 20.67
CA GLY A 3 5.24 0.94 21.00
C GLY A 3 4.11 1.85 20.57
N LEU A 4 3.37 2.42 21.53
CA LEU A 4 2.67 3.68 21.29
C LEU A 4 3.72 4.61 20.69
N THR A 5 3.64 4.85 19.39
CA THR A 5 4.48 5.84 18.73
C THR A 5 4.18 7.18 19.38
N ASP A 6 5.24 7.97 19.61
CA ASP A 6 5.09 9.29 20.19
C ASP A 6 4.13 10.10 19.30
N PRO A 7 2.99 10.60 19.82
CA PRO A 7 2.03 11.35 19.02
C PRO A 7 2.66 12.54 18.29
N ALA A 8 3.69 13.17 18.87
CA ALA A 8 4.42 14.24 18.21
C ALA A 8 5.20 13.76 16.98
N VAL A 9 5.79 12.55 17.05
CA VAL A 9 6.47 11.94 15.90
C VAL A 9 5.47 11.61 14.79
N ASP A 10 4.31 11.04 15.14
CA ASP A 10 3.28 10.72 14.15
C ASP A 10 2.71 11.99 13.50
N MET A 11 2.51 13.07 14.26
CA MET A 11 2.14 14.38 13.71
C MET A 11 3.20 14.93 12.75
N MET A 12 4.49 14.85 13.10
CA MET A 12 5.57 15.28 12.20
C MET A 12 5.61 14.45 10.92
N VAL A 13 5.42 13.13 11.01
CA VAL A 13 5.38 12.24 9.85
C VAL A 13 4.17 12.56 8.98
N ARG A 14 3.01 12.84 9.58
CA ARG A 14 1.80 13.22 8.87
C ARG A 14 2.00 14.50 8.06
N GLU A 15 2.56 15.54 8.68
CA GLU A 15 2.84 16.80 8.01
C GLU A 15 3.86 16.63 6.86
N PHE A 16 4.88 15.79 7.07
CA PHE A 16 5.82 15.42 6.01
C PHE A 16 5.12 14.70 4.86
N MET A 17 4.24 13.72 5.14
CA MET A 17 3.54 12.97 4.09
C MET A 17 2.60 13.85 3.28
N LYS A 18 1.94 14.81 3.93
CA LYS A 18 1.05 15.79 3.28
C LYS A 18 1.80 16.72 2.31
N THR A 19 2.99 17.18 2.69
CA THR A 19 3.74 18.19 1.92
C THR A 19 4.74 17.62 0.92
N ALA A 20 5.07 16.33 1.04
CA ALA A 20 6.05 15.68 0.17
C ALA A 20 5.52 15.46 -1.26
N LEU A 21 6.40 15.55 -2.27
CA LEU A 21 6.05 15.24 -3.66
C LEU A 21 5.58 13.78 -3.83
N PRO A 22 4.71 13.41 -4.78
CA PRO A 22 4.50 11.99 -5.08
C PRO A 22 5.80 11.33 -5.58
N PRO A 23 6.05 10.04 -5.31
CA PRO A 23 7.22 9.37 -5.85
C PRO A 23 7.14 9.29 -7.39
N MET A 24 8.28 9.44 -8.04
CA MET A 24 8.40 9.19 -9.47
C MET A 24 8.50 7.68 -9.69
N LEU A 25 7.55 7.15 -10.46
CA LEU A 25 7.52 5.74 -10.84
C LEU A 25 8.14 5.57 -12.22
N THR A 26 8.95 4.53 -12.38
CA THR A 26 9.43 4.12 -13.70
C THR A 26 8.28 3.52 -14.49
N GLU A 27 8.43 3.43 -15.83
CA GLU A 27 7.40 2.78 -16.65
C GLU A 27 7.16 1.34 -16.22
N ASP A 28 8.22 0.59 -15.91
CA ASP A 28 8.14 -0.79 -15.40
C ASP A 28 7.34 -0.90 -14.09
N GLU A 29 7.47 0.07 -13.20
CA GLU A 29 6.73 0.10 -11.93
C GLU A 29 5.26 0.43 -12.17
N LYS A 30 4.96 1.35 -13.09
CA LYS A 30 3.58 1.73 -13.38
C LYS A 30 2.75 0.53 -13.82
N VAL A 31 3.30 -0.33 -14.70
CA VAL A 31 2.61 -1.54 -15.19
C VAL A 31 2.30 -2.56 -14.09
N LEU A 32 3.02 -2.48 -12.96
CA LEU A 32 2.86 -3.39 -11.82
C LEU A 32 2.01 -2.79 -10.70
N THR A 33 1.48 -1.58 -10.86
CA THR A 33 0.66 -0.87 -9.86
C THR A 33 -0.73 -0.58 -10.40
N ALA A 34 -1.71 -0.37 -9.51
CA ALA A 34 -3.08 -0.01 -9.90
C ALA A 34 -3.18 1.34 -10.66
N LEU A 35 -2.13 2.17 -10.64
CA LEU A 35 -2.12 3.48 -11.30
C LEU A 35 -2.20 3.40 -12.83
N CYS A 36 -1.89 2.23 -13.42
CA CYS A 36 -2.07 2.00 -14.85
C CYS A 36 -3.52 1.58 -15.20
N ASP A 37 -4.32 1.21 -14.21
CA ASP A 37 -5.68 0.68 -14.39
C ASP A 37 -6.72 1.79 -14.69
N ASP A 38 -6.38 3.07 -14.39
CA ASP A 38 -7.29 4.23 -14.55
C ASP A 38 -7.43 4.75 -16.00
N GLY A 39 -6.98 4.01 -17.01
CA GLY A 39 -7.08 4.48 -18.41
C GLY A 39 -7.00 3.44 -19.51
N LEU A 40 -6.60 2.20 -19.23
CA LEU A 40 -6.52 1.15 -20.24
C LEU A 40 -7.49 0.03 -19.93
N SER A 41 -8.70 0.32 -20.39
CA SER A 41 -9.60 -0.63 -21.05
C SER A 41 -10.76 -1.08 -20.17
N LEU A 42 -11.87 -0.34 -20.33
CA LEU A 42 -13.24 -0.86 -20.20
C LEU A 42 -13.48 -2.16 -21.03
N PHE A 43 -12.49 -2.60 -21.82
CA PHE A 43 -12.46 -3.85 -22.60
C PHE A 43 -11.40 -4.87 -22.14
N SER A 44 -10.50 -4.54 -21.20
CA SER A 44 -9.57 -5.50 -20.61
C SER A 44 -10.28 -6.23 -19.48
N ASN A 45 -10.91 -7.35 -19.82
CA ASN A 45 -11.63 -8.20 -18.89
C ASN A 45 -10.69 -8.98 -17.92
N LYS A 46 -9.41 -8.59 -17.82
CA LYS A 46 -8.45 -9.21 -16.90
C LYS A 46 -8.59 -8.55 -15.54
N ARG A 47 -9.51 -9.07 -14.72
CA ARG A 47 -9.51 -8.75 -13.29
C ARG A 47 -8.19 -9.26 -12.71
N ASN A 48 -7.41 -8.33 -12.18
CA ASN A 48 -6.22 -8.63 -11.39
C ASN A 48 -6.67 -9.31 -10.08
N ILE A 49 -6.74 -10.64 -10.09
CA ILE A 49 -7.16 -11.44 -8.93
C ILE A 49 -5.92 -11.86 -8.17
N PHE A 50 -5.84 -11.44 -6.90
CA PHE A 50 -4.81 -11.91 -5.99
C PHE A 50 -5.08 -13.35 -5.56
N THR A 51 -4.03 -14.17 -5.61
CA THR A 51 -3.97 -15.52 -5.06
C THR A 51 -2.89 -15.54 -3.98
N MET A 52 -2.85 -16.59 -3.15
CA MET A 52 -1.82 -16.73 -2.11
C MET A 52 -0.39 -16.72 -2.67
N ASP A 53 -0.22 -17.20 -3.91
CA ASP A 53 1.09 -17.29 -4.57
C ASP A 53 1.45 -16.04 -5.38
N THR A 54 0.54 -15.05 -5.47
CA THR A 54 0.79 -13.82 -6.23
C THR A 54 2.00 -13.09 -5.64
N PRO A 55 3.07 -12.84 -6.42
CA PRO A 55 4.22 -12.09 -5.94
C PRO A 55 3.87 -10.62 -5.78
N ILE A 56 4.12 -10.10 -4.58
CA ILE A 56 3.88 -8.71 -4.21
C ILE A 56 5.15 -8.06 -3.67
N LYS A 57 5.24 -6.74 -3.83
CA LYS A 57 6.33 -5.93 -3.27
C LYS A 57 5.82 -4.54 -2.92
N LEU A 58 6.20 -4.05 -1.75
CA LEU A 58 5.90 -2.68 -1.35
C LEU A 58 6.58 -1.68 -2.30
N LEU A 59 5.83 -0.68 -2.78
CA LEU A 59 6.30 0.23 -3.82
C LEU A 59 7.46 1.12 -3.34
N ARG A 60 7.28 1.77 -2.20
CA ARG A 60 8.31 2.57 -1.52
C ARG A 60 8.16 2.37 -0.02
N ARG A 61 9.26 2.16 0.71
CA ARG A 61 9.17 2.04 2.19
C ARG A 61 8.81 3.36 2.88
N HIS A 62 9.28 4.48 2.35
CA HIS A 62 9.11 5.81 2.93
C HIS A 62 7.94 6.60 2.33
N GLY A 63 7.07 5.93 1.55
CA GLY A 63 5.92 6.56 0.90
C GLY A 63 4.66 6.60 1.77
N GLN A 64 4.68 5.93 2.92
CA GLN A 64 3.52 5.71 3.77
C GLN A 64 3.91 5.40 5.21
N ARG A 65 2.94 5.57 6.13
CA ARG A 65 3.09 5.26 7.55
C ARG A 65 1.75 4.78 8.11
N LEU A 66 1.79 3.75 8.95
CA LEU A 66 0.65 3.34 9.78
C LEU A 66 0.64 4.18 11.07
N ILE A 67 -0.49 4.81 11.36
CA ILE A 67 -0.71 5.64 12.56
C ILE A 67 -1.88 5.05 13.34
N PHE A 68 -1.75 5.00 14.67
CA PHE A 68 -2.80 4.58 15.59
C PHE A 68 -3.48 5.82 16.19
N GLU A 69 -4.79 5.94 16.00
CA GLU A 69 -5.59 6.95 16.69
C GLU A 69 -6.03 6.45 18.07
N SER A 70 -6.28 5.15 18.19
CA SER A 70 -6.61 4.45 19.44
C SER A 70 -6.13 3.00 19.39
N GLU A 71 -6.34 2.23 20.47
CA GLU A 71 -6.05 0.79 20.47
C GLU A 71 -6.89 0.00 19.46
N GLU A 72 -8.01 0.56 19.00
CA GLU A 72 -8.98 -0.08 18.11
C GLU A 72 -9.08 0.59 16.72
N ARG A 73 -8.32 1.67 16.49
CA ARG A 73 -8.38 2.40 15.22
C ARG A 73 -6.99 2.81 14.73
N CYS A 74 -6.67 2.37 13.52
CA CYS A 74 -5.48 2.80 12.80
C CYS A 74 -5.78 3.14 11.34
N PHE A 75 -4.93 3.96 10.74
CA PHE A 75 -5.05 4.39 9.35
C PHE A 75 -3.67 4.56 8.73
N ILE A 76 -3.61 4.49 7.40
CA ILE A 76 -2.38 4.73 6.65
C ILE A 76 -2.42 6.14 6.07
N VAL A 77 -1.36 6.89 6.33
CA VAL A 77 -1.04 8.15 5.62
C VAL A 77 -0.03 7.85 4.51
N HIS A 78 -0.18 8.47 3.34
CA HIS A 78 0.76 8.28 2.23
C HIS A 78 0.87 9.49 1.30
N ARG A 79 1.98 9.56 0.56
CA ARG A 79 2.25 10.62 -0.44
C ARG A 79 1.94 10.25 -1.89
N MET A 80 1.38 9.07 -2.16
CA MET A 80 1.15 8.57 -3.53
C MET A 80 0.18 9.45 -4.35
N ALA A 81 -0.84 10.01 -3.70
CA ALA A 81 -1.89 10.80 -4.35
C ALA A 81 -1.58 12.31 -4.38
N ASN A 82 -0.44 12.74 -3.84
CA ASN A 82 -0.07 14.15 -3.73
C ASN A 82 0.12 14.79 -5.11
N SER A 83 -0.09 16.10 -5.18
CA SER A 83 0.28 16.88 -6.35
C SER A 83 1.78 17.16 -6.38
N ARG A 84 2.29 17.50 -7.57
CA ARG A 84 3.61 18.12 -7.73
C ARG A 84 3.60 19.61 -7.40
N ILE A 85 2.42 20.20 -7.22
CA ILE A 85 2.21 21.56 -6.73
C ILE A 85 2.03 21.50 -5.21
N TYR A 86 2.78 22.34 -4.49
CA TYR A 86 2.79 22.37 -3.03
C TYR A 86 1.37 22.61 -2.46
N GLU A 87 0.91 21.70 -1.60
CA GLU A 87 -0.39 21.74 -0.92
C GLU A 87 -1.63 21.96 -1.81
N GLU A 88 -1.55 21.66 -3.12
CA GLU A 88 -2.70 21.78 -4.02
C GLU A 88 -3.83 20.79 -3.67
N ARG A 89 -3.47 19.61 -3.16
CA ARG A 89 -4.41 18.55 -2.77
C ARG A 89 -4.43 18.38 -1.26
N SER A 90 -5.61 18.09 -0.73
CA SER A 90 -5.76 17.65 0.65
C SER A 90 -5.03 16.33 0.89
N GLU A 91 -4.68 16.08 2.15
CA GLU A 91 -4.10 14.81 2.57
C GLU A 91 -5.02 13.63 2.20
N VAL A 92 -4.42 12.55 1.70
CA VAL A 92 -5.11 11.29 1.42
C VAL A 92 -4.68 10.25 2.44
N THR A 93 -5.67 9.69 3.12
CA THR A 93 -5.51 8.60 4.09
C THR A 93 -6.57 7.53 3.83
N PHE A 94 -6.36 6.34 4.36
CA PHE A 94 -7.40 5.31 4.40
C PHE A 94 -7.30 4.49 5.69
N ASP A 95 -8.45 4.06 6.19
CA ASP A 95 -8.53 3.25 7.41
C ASP A 95 -7.95 1.84 7.16
N LEU A 96 -7.22 1.33 8.15
CA LEU A 96 -6.73 -0.04 8.17
C LEU A 96 -7.30 -0.73 9.41
N ASP A 97 -7.96 -1.87 9.23
CA ASP A 97 -8.37 -2.70 10.36
C ASP A 97 -7.12 -3.25 11.08
N ILE A 98 -7.12 -3.24 12.41
CA ILE A 98 -6.00 -3.69 13.25
C ILE A 98 -5.61 -5.12 12.98
N LYS A 99 -6.56 -5.97 12.56
CA LYS A 99 -6.24 -7.35 12.19
C LYS A 99 -5.18 -7.46 11.08
N PHE A 100 -4.99 -6.39 10.30
CA PHE A 100 -3.99 -6.32 9.23
C PHE A 100 -2.64 -5.75 9.68
N GLU A 101 -2.49 -5.28 10.93
CA GLU A 101 -1.25 -4.66 11.45
C GLU A 101 -0.04 -5.57 11.26
N ALA A 102 -0.15 -6.82 11.69
CA ALA A 102 0.92 -7.80 11.58
C ALA A 102 1.31 -8.06 10.11
N GLY A 103 0.30 -8.14 9.23
CA GLY A 103 0.49 -8.30 7.79
C GLY A 103 1.25 -7.15 7.16
N PHE A 104 0.85 -5.93 7.51
CA PHE A 104 1.50 -4.72 7.03
C PHE A 104 2.94 -4.57 7.57
N ALA A 105 3.17 -4.91 8.84
CA ALA A 105 4.49 -4.90 9.46
C ALA A 105 5.43 -5.91 8.77
N ASN A 106 4.95 -7.11 8.44
CA ASN A 106 5.73 -8.11 7.71
C ASN A 106 6.11 -7.64 6.31
N LEU A 107 5.17 -7.02 5.59
CA LEU A 107 5.44 -6.42 4.29
C LEU A 107 6.50 -5.31 4.36
N LEU A 108 6.44 -4.45 5.37
CA LEU A 108 7.45 -3.40 5.61
C LEU A 108 8.83 -3.97 5.90
N ASN A 109 8.90 -5.06 6.69
CA ASN A 109 10.15 -5.74 7.02
C ASN A 109 10.75 -6.50 5.82
N ALA A 110 9.90 -6.97 4.90
CA ALA A 110 10.33 -7.65 3.70
C ALA A 110 10.92 -6.71 2.64
N TYR A 111 10.56 -5.42 2.63
CA TYR A 111 11.07 -4.46 1.65
C TYR A 111 12.61 -4.40 1.66
N PRO A 112 13.29 -4.43 0.49
CA PRO A 112 12.76 -4.27 -0.88
C PRO A 112 12.48 -5.60 -1.63
N LYS A 113 12.30 -6.72 -0.93
CA LYS A 113 12.13 -8.04 -1.55
C LYS A 113 10.71 -8.26 -2.06
N TRP A 114 10.59 -9.09 -3.10
CA TRP A 114 9.32 -9.68 -3.49
C TRP A 114 9.00 -10.82 -2.53
N ILE A 115 7.74 -10.88 -2.10
CA ILE A 115 7.20 -11.94 -1.25
C ILE A 115 5.87 -12.42 -1.86
N SER A 116 5.39 -13.59 -1.47
CA SER A 116 4.03 -14.01 -1.86
C SER A 116 2.97 -13.31 -1.00
N VAL A 117 1.70 -13.35 -1.42
CA VAL A 117 0.60 -12.90 -0.56
C VAL A 117 0.53 -13.73 0.72
N SER A 118 0.80 -15.03 0.66
CA SER A 118 0.85 -15.91 1.84
C SER A 118 1.91 -15.50 2.87
N ASP A 119 2.99 -14.82 2.46
CA ASP A 119 4.05 -14.34 3.34
C ASP A 119 3.65 -13.11 4.17
N LEU A 120 2.49 -12.48 3.91
CA LEU A 120 1.98 -11.39 4.74
C LEU A 120 1.69 -11.88 6.16
N LYS A 121 1.19 -13.11 6.33
CA LYS A 121 0.91 -13.72 7.64
C LYS A 121 -0.03 -12.85 8.51
N CYS A 122 -1.11 -12.35 7.91
CA CYS A 122 -2.28 -11.88 8.64
C CYS A 122 -2.85 -13.02 9.51
N ALA A 123 -3.76 -12.68 10.43
CA ALA A 123 -4.41 -13.67 11.30
C ALA A 123 -5.08 -14.80 10.50
N ASP A 124 -5.80 -14.43 9.45
CA ASP A 124 -6.44 -15.35 8.51
C ASP A 124 -5.78 -15.32 7.14
N ALA A 125 -5.84 -16.44 6.42
CA ALA A 125 -5.28 -16.53 5.09
C ALA A 125 -6.01 -15.60 4.10
N GLU A 126 -7.35 -15.52 4.19
CA GLU A 126 -8.16 -14.61 3.37
C GLU A 126 -7.80 -13.14 3.61
N ASP A 127 -7.45 -12.78 4.85
CA ASP A 127 -7.03 -11.44 5.21
C ASP A 127 -5.73 -11.01 4.51
N ASN A 128 -4.87 -11.95 4.12
CA ASN A 128 -3.70 -11.63 3.29
C ASN A 128 -4.12 -11.06 1.93
N VAL A 129 -5.12 -11.70 1.29
CA VAL A 129 -5.64 -11.29 -0.01
C VAL A 129 -6.35 -9.95 0.09
N VAL A 130 -7.15 -9.76 1.15
CA VAL A 130 -7.83 -8.48 1.41
C VAL A 130 -6.83 -7.34 1.62
N LEU A 131 -5.80 -7.56 2.45
CA LEU A 131 -4.76 -6.57 2.68
C LEU A 131 -3.99 -6.24 1.39
N ALA A 132 -3.59 -7.25 0.61
CA ALA A 132 -2.89 -7.04 -0.65
C ALA A 132 -3.71 -6.20 -1.64
N ASN A 133 -5.00 -6.51 -1.78
CA ASN A 133 -5.93 -5.73 -2.61
C ASN A 133 -6.06 -4.28 -2.13
N LEU A 134 -6.23 -4.07 -0.82
CA LEU A 134 -6.38 -2.74 -0.25
C LEU A 134 -5.14 -1.87 -0.52
N LEU A 135 -3.94 -2.40 -0.28
CA LEU A 135 -2.69 -1.68 -0.53
C LEU A 135 -2.43 -1.44 -2.02
N TYR A 136 -2.77 -2.40 -2.88
CA TYR A 136 -2.63 -2.29 -4.32
C TYR A 136 -3.50 -1.18 -4.90
N ARG A 137 -4.78 -1.13 -4.50
CA ARG A 137 -5.72 -0.09 -4.95
C ARG A 137 -5.33 1.32 -4.52
N ASN A 138 -4.66 1.46 -3.37
CA ASN A 138 -4.11 2.73 -2.91
C ASN A 138 -2.72 3.06 -3.50
N GLY A 139 -2.24 2.26 -4.46
CA GLY A 139 -0.96 2.49 -5.13
C GLY A 139 0.27 2.26 -4.25
N LEU A 140 0.14 1.55 -3.12
CA LEU A 140 1.24 1.28 -2.19
C LEU A 140 1.97 -0.04 -2.49
N LEU A 141 1.38 -0.89 -3.32
CA LEU A 141 1.85 -2.23 -3.62
C LEU A 141 2.07 -2.40 -5.12
N MET A 142 3.12 -3.14 -5.48
CA MET A 142 3.29 -3.74 -6.79
C MET A 142 2.91 -5.21 -6.75
N ALA A 143 2.29 -5.70 -7.81
CA ALA A 143 1.92 -7.10 -7.95
C ALA A 143 2.28 -7.64 -9.33
N LYS A 144 2.74 -8.90 -9.38
CA LYS A 144 2.94 -9.64 -10.63
C LYS A 144 1.80 -10.63 -10.78
N PHE A 145 0.78 -10.27 -11.55
CA PHE A 145 -0.25 -11.22 -11.90
C PHE A 145 0.31 -12.17 -12.95
N SER A 146 0.14 -13.48 -12.74
CA SER A 146 0.38 -14.42 -13.83
C SER A 146 -0.57 -14.04 -14.94
N ASP A 147 -0.02 -13.66 -16.09
CA ASP A 147 -0.84 -13.49 -17.26
C ASP A 147 -1.42 -14.88 -17.56
N SER A 148 -2.74 -15.04 -17.43
CA SER A 148 -3.41 -16.25 -17.92
C SER A 148 -3.24 -16.23 -19.43
N GLY A 149 -2.10 -16.75 -19.88
CA GLY A 149 -1.76 -16.91 -21.28
C GLY A 149 -2.89 -17.65 -21.95
N LYS A 150 -3.47 -17.00 -22.95
CA LYS A 150 -4.08 -17.72 -24.06
C LYS A 150 -2.97 -18.14 -25.00
#